data_AF-A0A6L5YPM4-F1
#
_entry.id   AF-A0A6L5YPM4-F1
#
_cell.length_a   1.000
_cell.length_b   1.000
_cell.length_c   1.000
_cell.angle_alpha   90.00
_cell.angle_beta   90.00
_cell.angle_gamma   90.00
#
_symmetry.space_group_name_H-M   'P 1'
#
loop_
_entity.id
_entity.type
_entity.pdbx_description
1 polymer ?
#
loop_
_entity_poly.entity_id
_entity_poly.type
_entity_poly.pdbx_seq_one_letter_code
_entity_poly.pdbx_strand_id
1 'polypeptide(L)'
;MKNVLIGIVGGMILVYMVVIQISLYTESVRQNELNQCVADVTMQVLKGCRNQTDEAAQKILTDRIRERLPSDSEVQIDVLACDMQKGIVSAKVKEEFLYPNGKSGSVRTARTAIAEKKAEDMSQARIIYKDHGEIYKEYMVQTGETYVAAKLPDGARGWRLEGKEFILLSGESFLVEADMNFETIY
;
A
#
# COMPACT_ATOMS: atom_id res chain seq x y z
N MET A 1 -44.07 10.76 50.78
CA MET A 1 -42.68 11.22 50.53
C MET A 1 -41.79 10.14 49.92
N LYS A 2 -41.71 8.91 50.48
CA LYS A 2 -40.87 7.82 49.93
C LYS A 2 -41.15 7.48 48.45
N ASN A 3 -42.42 7.37 48.05
CA ASN A 3 -42.77 7.02 46.66
C ASN A 3 -42.42 8.15 45.66
N VAL A 4 -42.50 9.41 46.09
CA VAL A 4 -42.08 10.57 45.28
C VAL A 4 -40.56 10.59 45.13
N LEU A 5 -39.82 10.31 46.22
CA LEU A 5 -38.36 10.19 46.20
C LEU A 5 -37.89 9.10 45.24
N ILE A 6 -38.54 7.92 45.28
CA ILE A 6 -38.23 6.80 44.37
C ILE A 6 -38.49 7.20 42.91
N GLY A 7 -39.58 7.92 42.63
CA GLY A 7 -39.87 8.42 41.28
C GLY A 7 -38.81 9.39 40.75
N ILE A 8 -38.36 10.33 41.58
CA ILE A 8 -37.30 11.30 41.21
C ILE A 8 -35.97 10.57 40.97
N VAL A 9 -35.58 9.66 41.86
CA VAL A 9 -34.33 8.88 41.72
C VAL A 9 -34.39 7.97 40.49
N GLY A 10 -35.49 7.27 40.26
CA GLY A 10 -35.69 6.44 39.07
C GLY A 10 -35.64 7.26 37.78
N GLY A 11 -36.24 8.45 37.76
CA GLY A 11 -36.16 9.38 36.64
C GLY A 11 -34.72 9.80 36.33
N MET A 12 -33.93 10.15 37.35
CA MET A 12 -32.51 10.48 37.16
C MET A 12 -31.71 9.31 36.61
N ILE A 13 -31.94 8.08 37.11
CA ILE A 13 -31.26 6.88 36.61
C ILE A 13 -31.54 6.66 35.12
N LEU A 14 -32.80 6.80 34.69
CA LEU A 14 -33.17 6.67 33.27
C LEU A 14 -32.49 7.72 32.40
N VAL A 15 -32.44 8.98 32.85
CA VAL A 15 -31.73 10.05 32.13
C VAL A 15 -30.24 9.72 32.00
N TYR A 16 -29.59 9.24 33.06
CA TYR A 16 -28.18 8.85 33.00
C TYR A 16 -27.94 7.68 32.05
N MET A 17 -28.81 6.66 32.04
CA MET A 17 -28.68 5.56 31.07
C MET A 17 -28.72 6.07 29.63
N VAL A 18 -29.66 6.96 29.30
CA VAL A 18 -29.77 7.53 27.95
C VAL A 18 -28.49 8.29 27.56
N VAL A 19 -27.97 9.14 28.45
CA VAL A 19 -26.73 9.90 28.18
C VAL A 19 -25.53 8.98 27.96
N ILE A 20 -25.43 7.89 28.71
CA ILE A 20 -24.35 6.89 28.54
C ILE A 20 -24.46 6.20 27.18
N GLN A 21 -25.66 5.75 26.80
CA GLN A 21 -25.88 5.09 25.51
C GLN A 21 -25.53 6.01 24.33
N ILE A 22 -25.97 7.28 24.39
CA ILE A 22 -25.63 8.26 23.35
C ILE A 22 -24.11 8.45 23.27
N SER A 23 -23.42 8.57 24.42
CA SER A 23 -21.97 8.78 24.43
C SER A 23 -21.21 7.61 23.80
N LEU A 24 -21.55 6.38 24.15
CA LEU A 24 -20.96 5.17 23.56
C LEU A 24 -21.24 5.07 22.06
N TYR A 25 -22.48 5.38 21.65
CA TYR A 25 -22.87 5.36 20.25
C TYR A 25 -22.11 6.43 19.45
N THR A 26 -21.97 7.65 19.97
CA THR A 26 -21.21 8.74 19.32
C THR A 26 -19.76 8.34 19.07
N GLU A 27 -19.09 7.72 20.05
CA GLU A 27 -17.70 7.28 19.88
C GLU A 27 -17.59 6.20 18.80
N SER A 28 -18.50 5.22 18.81
CA SER A 28 -18.53 4.15 17.79
C SER A 28 -18.79 4.68 16.39
N VAL A 29 -19.72 5.62 16.23
CA VAL A 29 -20.04 6.22 14.92
C VAL A 29 -18.86 7.03 14.41
N ARG A 30 -18.31 7.94 15.23
CA ARG A 30 -17.15 8.76 14.83
C ARG A 30 -15.93 7.90 14.51
N GLN A 31 -15.67 6.86 15.29
CA GLN A 31 -14.57 5.93 15.00
C GLN A 31 -14.77 5.20 13.66
N ASN A 32 -16.00 4.81 13.33
CA ASN A 32 -16.33 4.17 12.06
C ASN A 32 -16.23 5.15 10.88
N GLU A 33 -16.81 6.36 11.01
CA GLU A 33 -16.74 7.42 10.01
C GLU A 33 -15.28 7.80 9.72
N LEU A 34 -14.46 8.00 10.76
CA LEU A 34 -13.04 8.29 10.60
C LEU A 34 -12.31 7.13 9.91
N ASN A 35 -12.57 5.88 10.32
CA ASN A 35 -11.95 4.71 9.70
C ASN A 35 -12.27 4.58 8.21
N GLN A 36 -13.53 4.80 7.82
CA GLN A 36 -13.99 4.74 6.44
C GLN A 36 -13.45 5.92 5.62
N CYS A 37 -13.55 7.14 6.15
CA CYS A 37 -13.06 8.35 5.50
C CYS A 37 -11.58 8.22 5.14
N VAL A 38 -10.71 7.88 6.11
CA VAL A 38 -9.26 7.81 5.85
C VAL A 38 -8.93 6.65 4.90
N ALA A 39 -9.60 5.51 5.02
CA ALA A 39 -9.40 4.38 4.11
C ALA A 39 -9.80 4.74 2.67
N ASP A 40 -10.95 5.36 2.48
CA ASP A 40 -11.45 5.74 1.16
C ASP A 40 -10.59 6.84 0.54
N VAL A 41 -10.23 7.87 1.30
CA VAL A 41 -9.45 9.00 0.79
C VAL A 41 -8.03 8.55 0.42
N THR A 42 -7.36 7.75 1.26
CA THR A 42 -6.02 7.22 0.92
C THR A 42 -6.05 6.39 -0.36
N MET A 43 -7.05 5.51 -0.53
CA MET A 43 -7.21 4.70 -1.75
C MET A 43 -7.56 5.55 -2.98
N GLN A 44 -8.39 6.59 -2.82
CA GLN A 44 -8.74 7.51 -3.91
C GLN A 44 -7.54 8.34 -4.37
N VAL A 45 -6.71 8.83 -3.45
CA VAL A 45 -5.47 9.55 -3.79
C VAL A 45 -4.51 8.62 -4.49
N LEU A 46 -4.29 7.41 -3.95
CA LEU A 46 -3.39 6.44 -4.58
C LEU A 46 -3.79 6.12 -6.03
N LYS A 47 -5.08 5.95 -6.31
CA LYS A 47 -5.57 5.65 -7.66
C LYS A 47 -5.61 6.89 -8.56
N GLY A 48 -6.05 8.03 -8.03
CA GLY A 48 -6.34 9.24 -8.81
C GLY A 48 -5.15 10.15 -9.03
N CYS A 49 -4.10 10.06 -8.21
CA CYS A 49 -2.95 10.95 -8.24
C CYS A 49 -1.67 10.29 -8.80
N ARG A 50 -1.76 9.16 -9.51
CA ARG A 50 -0.60 8.39 -10.02
C ARG A 50 0.43 9.22 -10.80
N ASN A 51 -0.02 10.25 -11.52
CA ASN A 51 0.84 11.12 -12.34
C ASN A 51 1.17 12.46 -11.65
N GLN A 52 0.81 12.63 -10.39
CA GLN A 52 1.11 13.83 -9.62
C GLN A 52 2.37 13.65 -8.78
N THR A 53 2.95 14.78 -8.37
CA THR A 53 4.04 14.77 -7.39
C THR A 53 3.53 14.34 -6.02
N ASP A 54 4.43 13.79 -5.21
CA ASP A 54 4.11 13.38 -3.84
C ASP A 54 3.54 14.56 -3.03
N GLU A 55 4.12 15.75 -3.14
CA GLU A 55 3.64 16.97 -2.47
C GLU A 55 2.19 17.34 -2.84
N ALA A 56 1.84 17.27 -4.13
CA ALA A 56 0.49 17.54 -4.59
C ALA A 56 -0.51 16.49 -4.08
N ALA A 57 -0.11 15.21 -4.10
CA ALA A 57 -0.92 14.11 -3.58
C ALA A 57 -1.14 14.24 -2.06
N GLN A 58 -0.12 14.63 -1.29
CA GLN A 58 -0.23 14.89 0.15
C GLN A 58 -1.20 16.04 0.47
N LYS A 59 -1.16 17.11 -0.32
CA LYS A 59 -2.10 18.22 -0.16
C LYS A 59 -3.53 17.77 -0.42
N ILE A 60 -3.77 17.08 -1.53
CA ILE A 60 -5.09 16.55 -1.88
C ILE A 60 -5.61 15.58 -0.81
N LEU A 61 -4.73 14.71 -0.28
CA LEU A 61 -5.04 13.79 0.80
C LEU A 61 -5.56 14.54 2.03
N THR A 62 -4.82 15.57 2.45
CA THR A 62 -5.13 16.36 3.65
C THR A 62 -6.42 17.15 3.46
N ASP A 63 -6.59 17.80 2.32
CA ASP A 63 -7.78 18.62 2.01
C ASP A 63 -9.04 17.74 1.98
N ARG A 64 -8.99 16.59 1.31
CA ARG A 64 -10.14 15.67 1.22
C ARG A 64 -10.53 15.04 2.56
N ILE A 65 -9.57 14.75 3.44
CA ILE A 65 -9.88 14.26 4.79
C ILE A 65 -10.63 15.35 5.57
N ARG A 66 -10.17 16.61 5.49
CA ARG A 66 -10.82 17.74 6.17
C ARG A 66 -12.22 18.04 5.62
N GLU A 67 -12.42 17.94 4.32
CA GLU A 67 -13.73 18.18 3.68
C GLU A 67 -14.79 17.14 4.06
N ARG A 68 -14.38 15.91 4.40
CA ARG A 68 -15.30 14.82 4.72
C ARG A 68 -15.60 14.64 6.20
N LEU A 69 -14.75 15.17 7.07
CA LEU A 69 -14.94 15.05 8.51
C LEU A 69 -15.82 16.20 9.05
N PRO A 70 -16.56 15.96 10.16
CA PRO A 70 -17.39 16.99 10.78
C PRO A 70 -16.60 18.24 11.18
N SER A 71 -17.16 19.42 10.94
CA SER A 71 -16.51 20.70 11.29
C SER A 71 -16.56 21.04 12.79
N ASP A 72 -17.33 20.29 13.58
CA ASP A 72 -17.48 20.49 15.03
C ASP A 72 -16.35 19.84 15.84
N SER A 73 -15.30 19.37 15.16
CA SER A 73 -14.22 18.56 15.72
C SER A 73 -12.87 19.09 15.28
N GLU A 74 -11.87 18.99 16.15
CA GLU A 74 -10.50 19.33 15.81
C GLU A 74 -9.80 18.12 15.19
N VAL A 75 -9.27 18.29 13.97
CA VAL A 75 -8.68 17.21 13.17
C VAL A 75 -7.18 17.43 12.97
N GLN A 76 -6.39 16.48 13.43
CA GLN A 76 -4.94 16.40 13.25
C GLN A 76 -4.61 15.30 12.24
N ILE A 77 -3.85 15.61 11.20
CA ILE A 77 -3.50 14.70 10.10
C ILE A 77 -1.98 14.61 10.00
N ASP A 78 -1.47 13.40 10.20
CA ASP A 78 -0.06 13.04 10.00
C ASP A 78 0.06 12.19 8.74
N VAL A 79 0.69 12.71 7.68
CA VAL A 79 1.00 11.90 6.50
C VAL A 79 2.27 11.09 6.77
N LEU A 80 2.11 9.77 6.90
CA LEU A 80 3.21 8.86 7.26
C LEU A 80 4.05 8.47 6.04
N ALA A 81 3.41 8.33 4.89
CA ALA A 81 4.07 8.03 3.62
C ALA A 81 3.19 8.53 2.47
N CYS A 82 3.79 9.13 1.46
CA CYS A 82 3.12 9.41 0.20
C CYS A 82 4.21 9.36 -0.87
N ASP A 83 4.28 8.21 -1.54
CA ASP A 83 5.24 7.91 -2.59
C ASP A 83 4.42 7.35 -3.75
N MET A 84 4.07 8.23 -4.69
CA MET A 84 3.22 7.89 -5.82
C MET A 84 3.95 6.97 -6.81
N GLN A 85 5.28 7.02 -6.85
CA GLN A 85 6.10 6.15 -7.70
C GLN A 85 6.11 4.69 -7.19
N LYS A 86 6.26 4.50 -5.87
CA LYS A 86 6.14 3.18 -5.23
C LYS A 86 4.70 2.76 -5.00
N GLY A 87 3.74 3.67 -5.21
CA GLY A 87 2.33 3.42 -5.04
C GLY A 87 1.93 3.23 -3.58
N ILE A 88 2.46 4.04 -2.67
CA ILE A 88 2.17 3.97 -1.23
C ILE A 88 1.58 5.31 -0.77
N VAL A 89 0.42 5.27 -0.12
CA VAL A 89 -0.19 6.43 0.54
C VAL A 89 -0.63 6.01 1.93
N SER A 90 -0.18 6.71 2.96
CA SER A 90 -0.43 6.38 4.36
C SER A 90 -0.68 7.63 5.18
N ALA A 91 -1.76 7.62 5.95
CA ALA A 91 -2.12 8.70 6.85
C ALA A 91 -2.54 8.17 8.22
N LYS A 92 -2.21 8.94 9.24
CA LYS A 92 -2.74 8.79 10.59
C LYS A 92 -3.54 10.04 10.93
N VAL A 93 -4.76 9.85 11.38
CA VAL A 93 -5.68 10.95 11.69
C VAL A 93 -6.18 10.79 13.11
N LYS A 94 -6.23 11.91 13.83
CA LYS A 94 -6.81 12.04 15.15
C LYS A 94 -7.88 13.12 15.12
N GLU A 95 -9.04 12.79 15.65
CA GLU A 95 -10.17 13.70 15.77
C GLU A 95 -10.49 13.87 17.26
N GLU A 96 -10.66 15.11 17.70
CA GLU A 96 -11.10 15.48 19.06
C GLU A 96 -12.45 16.20 19.00
N PHE A 97 -13.37 15.80 19.88
CA PHE A 97 -14.76 16.30 19.91
C PHE A 97 -15.28 16.35 21.35
N LEU A 98 -16.48 16.90 21.55
CA LEU A 98 -17.14 16.94 22.86
C LEU A 98 -18.32 15.96 22.92
N TYR A 99 -18.41 15.20 24.01
CA TYR A 99 -19.59 14.42 24.35
C TYR A 99 -20.74 15.35 24.81
N PRO A 100 -22.00 14.88 24.78
CA PRO A 100 -23.15 15.65 25.27
C PRO A 100 -23.05 16.11 26.73
N ASN A 101 -22.22 15.43 27.53
CA ASN A 101 -21.94 15.79 28.92
C ASN A 101 -20.80 16.83 29.08
N GLY A 102 -20.29 17.37 27.97
CA GLY A 102 -19.22 18.38 27.94
C GLY A 102 -17.79 17.83 28.08
N LYS A 103 -17.61 16.51 28.24
CA LYS A 103 -16.27 15.90 28.29
C LYS A 103 -15.69 15.77 26.89
N SER A 104 -14.36 15.90 26.77
CA SER A 104 -13.65 15.62 25.53
C SER A 104 -13.63 14.12 25.23
N GLY A 105 -13.91 13.79 23.97
CA GLY A 105 -13.68 12.49 23.36
C GLY A 105 -12.64 12.60 22.25
N SER A 106 -12.01 11.47 21.91
CA SER A 106 -11.09 11.43 20.77
C SER A 106 -11.11 10.08 20.08
N VAL A 107 -11.08 10.07 18.76
CA VAL A 107 -10.94 8.85 17.94
C VAL A 107 -9.71 8.98 17.05
N ARG A 108 -9.11 7.84 16.70
CA ARG A 108 -7.86 7.80 15.93
C ARG A 108 -7.88 6.67 14.92
N THR A 109 -7.24 6.88 13.78
CA THR A 109 -7.02 5.80 12.82
C THR A 109 -5.71 5.98 12.07
N ALA A 110 -5.14 4.88 11.62
CA ALA A 110 -4.07 4.86 10.64
C ALA A 110 -4.47 3.92 9.51
N ARG A 111 -4.27 4.38 8.27
CA ARG A 111 -4.57 3.61 7.06
C ARG A 111 -3.44 3.79 6.06
N THR A 112 -3.14 2.70 5.37
CA THR A 112 -2.14 2.63 4.32
C THR A 112 -2.77 1.96 3.11
N ALA A 113 -2.74 2.65 1.98
CA ALA A 113 -3.10 2.11 0.67
C ALA A 113 -1.80 1.81 -0.09
N ILE A 114 -1.72 0.61 -0.67
CA ILE A 114 -0.56 0.16 -1.46
C ILE A 114 -1.09 -0.33 -2.81
N ALA A 115 -0.47 0.13 -3.89
CA ALA A 115 -0.76 -0.36 -5.23
C ALA A 115 0.15 -1.54 -5.53
N GLU A 116 -0.44 -2.65 -5.95
CA GLU A 116 0.32 -3.72 -6.57
C GLU A 116 0.85 -3.24 -7.93
N LYS A 117 2.15 -3.44 -8.18
CA LYS A 117 2.67 -3.38 -9.54
C LYS A 117 2.04 -4.55 -10.30
N LYS A 118 1.18 -4.27 -11.27
CA LYS A 118 0.74 -5.30 -12.21
C LYS A 118 1.98 -5.87 -12.89
N ALA A 119 2.09 -7.20 -12.94
CA ALA A 119 3.16 -7.88 -13.67
C ALA A 119 3.20 -7.50 -15.17
N GLU A 120 2.13 -6.87 -15.68
CA GLU A 120 1.99 -6.38 -17.06
C GLU A 120 2.99 -5.28 -17.44
N ASP A 121 3.56 -4.53 -16.49
CA ASP A 121 4.64 -3.54 -16.76
C ASP A 121 6.05 -4.15 -16.68
N MET A 122 6.15 -5.45 -16.38
CA MET A 122 7.42 -6.18 -16.33
C MET A 122 7.54 -6.95 -17.64
N SER A 123 8.20 -6.34 -18.63
CA SER A 123 8.56 -7.06 -19.86
C SER A 123 9.32 -8.33 -19.47
N GLN A 124 8.85 -9.47 -19.94
CA GLN A 124 9.50 -10.76 -19.70
C GLN A 124 10.34 -11.11 -20.92
N ALA A 125 11.51 -11.67 -20.67
CA ALA A 125 12.38 -12.18 -21.70
C ALA A 125 12.66 -13.66 -21.47
N ARG A 126 12.82 -14.39 -22.57
CA ARG A 126 13.18 -15.80 -22.60
C ARG A 126 14.69 -15.93 -22.78
N ILE A 127 15.34 -16.63 -21.87
CA ILE A 127 16.76 -17.01 -21.99
C ILE A 127 16.83 -18.48 -22.35
N ILE A 128 17.45 -18.81 -23.49
CA ILE A 128 17.65 -20.18 -23.96
C ILE A 128 19.14 -20.48 -24.04
N TYR A 129 19.58 -21.55 -23.38
CA TYR A 129 20.91 -22.12 -23.50
C TYR A 129 20.83 -23.37 -24.36
N LYS A 130 21.61 -23.44 -25.44
CA LYS A 130 21.67 -24.57 -26.36
C LYS A 130 23.03 -25.24 -26.33
N ASP A 131 23.02 -26.56 -26.22
CA ASP A 131 24.19 -27.42 -26.35
C ASP A 131 24.04 -28.30 -27.59
N HIS A 132 25.02 -28.27 -28.50
CA HIS A 132 24.95 -28.94 -29.81
C HIS A 132 23.65 -28.70 -30.60
N GLY A 133 23.04 -27.52 -30.44
CA GLY A 133 21.79 -27.13 -31.11
C GLY A 133 20.52 -27.55 -30.36
N GLU A 134 20.62 -28.40 -29.34
CA GLU A 134 19.52 -28.82 -28.47
C GLU A 134 19.36 -27.88 -27.27
N ILE A 135 18.13 -27.68 -26.79
CA ILE A 135 17.89 -26.84 -25.61
C ILE A 135 18.44 -27.56 -24.37
N TYR A 136 19.49 -26.98 -23.78
CA TYR A 136 20.06 -27.43 -22.51
C TYR A 136 19.29 -26.86 -21.32
N LYS A 137 19.01 -25.55 -21.33
CA LYS A 137 18.26 -24.85 -20.26
C LYS A 137 17.44 -23.70 -20.81
N GLU A 138 16.31 -23.44 -20.17
CA GLU A 138 15.40 -22.35 -20.52
C GLU A 138 14.89 -21.65 -19.27
N TYR A 139 14.83 -20.32 -19.33
CA TYR A 139 14.34 -19.48 -18.25
C TYR A 139 13.41 -18.37 -18.75
N MET A 140 12.34 -18.11 -18.01
CA MET A 140 11.51 -16.91 -18.16
C MET A 140 11.89 -15.94 -17.05
N VAL A 141 12.39 -14.76 -17.42
CA VAL A 141 12.95 -13.77 -16.49
C VAL A 141 12.44 -12.37 -16.83
N GLN A 142 12.67 -11.42 -15.93
CA GLN A 142 12.26 -10.03 -16.11
C GLN A 142 13.36 -9.24 -16.83
N THR A 143 12.97 -8.42 -17.80
CA THR A 143 13.90 -7.51 -18.48
C THR A 143 14.32 -6.38 -17.54
N GLY A 144 15.59 -5.98 -17.62
CA GLY A 144 16.19 -4.95 -16.78
C GLY A 144 16.87 -5.50 -15.52
N GLU A 145 16.75 -6.79 -15.23
CA GLU A 145 17.47 -7.45 -14.13
C GLU A 145 18.75 -8.13 -14.60
N THR A 146 19.68 -8.35 -13.67
CA THR A 146 20.92 -9.08 -13.94
C THR A 146 20.73 -10.56 -13.60
N TYR A 147 21.10 -11.44 -14.51
CA TYR A 147 21.00 -12.89 -14.35
C TYR A 147 22.38 -13.55 -14.36
N VAL A 148 22.53 -14.67 -13.65
CA VAL A 148 23.78 -15.43 -13.58
C VAL A 148 23.79 -16.50 -14.65
N ALA A 149 24.86 -16.57 -15.43
CA ALA A 149 25.05 -17.55 -16.50
C ALA A 149 24.90 -18.98 -15.98
N ALA A 150 24.15 -19.80 -16.73
CA ALA A 150 23.94 -21.19 -16.40
C ALA A 150 25.26 -21.98 -16.35
N LYS A 151 25.31 -23.00 -15.48
CA LYS A 151 26.44 -23.94 -15.43
C LYS A 151 26.69 -24.57 -16.81
N LEU A 152 27.93 -24.47 -17.28
CA LEU A 152 28.39 -25.03 -18.55
C LEU A 152 28.27 -26.57 -18.59
N PRO A 153 27.92 -27.16 -19.75
CA PRO A 153 28.05 -28.59 -20.01
C PRO A 153 29.51 -29.06 -19.96
N ASP A 154 29.71 -30.36 -19.75
CA ASP A 154 31.05 -30.93 -19.62
C ASP A 154 31.83 -30.79 -20.93
N GLY A 155 33.03 -30.21 -20.85
CA GLY A 155 33.89 -29.96 -22.01
C GLY A 155 33.65 -28.62 -22.72
N ALA A 156 32.61 -27.87 -22.36
CA ALA A 156 32.37 -26.54 -22.91
C ALA A 156 33.28 -25.48 -22.26
N ARG A 157 33.80 -24.56 -23.08
CA ARG A 157 34.64 -23.42 -22.67
C ARG A 157 33.83 -22.18 -22.30
N GLY A 158 32.59 -22.05 -22.76
CA GLY A 158 31.75 -20.87 -22.48
C GLY A 158 30.46 -20.83 -23.29
N TRP A 159 29.61 -19.86 -22.97
CA TRP A 159 28.38 -19.55 -23.68
C TRP A 159 28.60 -18.38 -24.64
N ARG A 160 28.23 -18.53 -25.91
CA ARG A 160 28.21 -17.43 -26.89
C ARG A 160 26.80 -16.91 -27.03
N LEU A 161 26.60 -15.60 -26.83
CA LEU A 161 25.32 -14.99 -27.16
C LEU A 161 25.19 -14.87 -28.70
N GLU A 162 24.05 -15.25 -29.24
CA GLU A 162 23.74 -15.14 -30.67
C GLU A 162 23.97 -13.69 -31.16
N GLY A 163 24.78 -13.54 -32.22
CA GLY A 163 25.10 -12.24 -32.82
C GLY A 163 26.14 -11.39 -32.09
N LYS A 164 26.78 -11.88 -31.02
CA LYS A 164 27.90 -11.19 -30.37
C LYS A 164 29.15 -12.08 -30.26
N GLU A 165 30.32 -11.46 -30.31
CA GLU A 165 31.62 -12.15 -30.22
C GLU A 165 32.05 -12.44 -28.77
N PHE A 166 31.32 -11.96 -27.78
CA PHE A 166 31.68 -12.16 -26.38
C PHE A 166 31.32 -13.58 -25.90
N ILE A 167 32.18 -14.13 -25.03
CA ILE A 167 31.98 -15.43 -24.39
C ILE A 167 31.65 -15.17 -22.92
N LEU A 168 30.54 -15.73 -22.46
CA LEU A 168 30.08 -15.68 -21.09
C LEU A 168 30.50 -16.97 -20.36
N LEU A 169 31.18 -16.84 -19.24
CA LEU A 169 31.57 -17.99 -18.41
C LEU A 169 30.46 -18.33 -17.40
N SER A 170 30.44 -19.59 -16.96
CA SER A 170 29.54 -20.02 -15.88
C SER A 170 29.76 -19.17 -14.63
N GLY A 171 28.70 -18.61 -14.07
CA GLY A 171 28.76 -17.77 -12.87
C GLY A 171 28.96 -16.27 -13.13
N GLU A 172 29.20 -15.86 -14.38
CA GLU A 172 29.20 -14.43 -14.75
C GLU A 172 27.78 -13.89 -14.85
N SER A 173 27.62 -12.61 -14.49
CA SER A 173 26.33 -11.93 -14.49
C SER A 173 26.16 -11.09 -15.76
N PHE A 174 24.95 -11.08 -16.33
CA PHE A 174 24.62 -10.29 -17.51
C PHE A 174 23.24 -9.62 -17.37
N LEU A 175 23.08 -8.45 -17.98
CA LEU A 175 21.81 -7.71 -17.98
C LEU A 175 20.86 -8.33 -19.00
N VAL A 176 19.62 -8.61 -18.60
CA VAL A 176 18.59 -9.15 -19.50
C VAL A 176 17.83 -7.99 -20.15
N GLU A 177 18.16 -7.68 -21.40
CA GLU A 177 17.53 -6.57 -22.14
C GLU A 177 16.36 -7.02 -23.02
N ALA A 178 16.42 -8.26 -23.54
CA ALA A 178 15.44 -8.87 -24.43
C ALA A 178 15.62 -10.41 -24.41
N ASP A 179 14.92 -11.13 -25.29
CA ASP A 179 15.16 -12.55 -25.50
C ASP A 179 16.62 -12.82 -25.87
N MET A 180 17.23 -13.83 -25.23
CA MET A 180 18.65 -14.15 -25.37
C MET A 180 18.85 -15.63 -25.64
N ASN A 181 19.55 -15.94 -26.74
CA ASN A 181 19.96 -17.30 -27.09
C ASN A 181 21.47 -17.44 -26.91
N PHE A 182 21.86 -18.42 -26.12
CA PHE A 182 23.25 -18.78 -25.87
C PHE A 182 23.57 -20.14 -26.48
N GLU A 183 24.70 -20.26 -27.13
CA GLU A 183 25.22 -21.52 -27.67
C GLU A 183 26.53 -21.91 -26.98
N THR A 184 26.70 -23.20 -26.66
CA THR A 184 27.95 -23.72 -26.11
C THR A 184 29.11 -23.60 -27.12
N ILE A 185 30.28 -23.23 -26.61
CA ILE A 185 31.54 -23.29 -27.33
C ILE A 185 32.40 -24.38 -26.69
N TYR A 186 33.03 -25.24 -27.50
CA TYR A 186 33.92 -26.33 -27.06
C TYR A 186 35.40 -26.04 -27.36
#